data_AF-A0A522L7G7-F1
#
_entry.id   AF-A0A522L7G7-F1
#
_cell.length_a   1.000
_cell.length_b   1.000
_cell.length_c   1.000
_cell.angle_alpha   90.00
_cell.angle_beta   90.00
_cell.angle_gamma   90.00
#
_symmetry.space_group_name_H-M   'P 1'
#
loop_
_entity.id
_entity.type
_entity.pdbx_description
1 polymer ?
#
loop_
_entity_poly.entity_id
_entity_poly.type
_entity_poly.pdbx_seq_one_letter_code
_entity_poly.pdbx_strand_id
1 'polypeptide(L)'
;MFERVKAILIKEFKQIFRDPQMKMIIFISPLIQIILFGYSANRDITYVPTAVFDRDNTKESRDLLRKFTYSKYFVPVRFINEDKQENEVLDKGEVSMLIRIDRGFGRNLEAGKTADIQLVFDGTDSNTAMVVMGYANTIIADYQQEILKSRAEAAGFINTVPSVDLRDRAWFNGNLISRNYYLPGVICTIVTVMSLLLSAMAIVKEKEIGTMEQLTVSPLRPLELIIGKLLPFAVIALIQVTLITILGVLWFNIPLRGNLLFLLFATCIYLFTTLGIGLFISTISSTQQEAMMSVFLFYMPTVLLSGFAYPIS
;
A
#
# COMPACT_ATOMS: atom_id res chain seq x y z
N MET A 1 -5.74 44.58 3.07
CA MET A 1 -5.75 43.16 2.67
C MET A 1 -4.70 42.36 3.43
N PHE A 2 -3.40 42.57 3.21
CA PHE A 2 -2.33 41.74 3.80
C PHE A 2 -2.31 41.75 5.34
N GLU A 3 -2.50 42.92 5.98
CA GLU A 3 -2.55 43.01 7.45
C GLU A 3 -3.74 42.26 8.06
N ARG A 4 -4.90 42.28 7.39
CA ARG A 4 -6.11 41.58 7.85
C ARG A 4 -5.96 40.08 7.75
N VAL A 5 -5.45 39.59 6.62
CA VAL A 5 -5.11 38.17 6.42
C VAL A 5 -4.10 37.74 7.48
N LYS A 6 -3.02 38.51 7.69
CA LYS A 6 -2.01 38.22 8.72
C LYS A 6 -2.61 38.14 10.13
N ALA A 7 -3.53 39.03 10.48
CA ALA A 7 -4.20 38.99 11.78
C ALA A 7 -5.04 37.72 11.96
N ILE A 8 -5.79 37.31 10.94
CA ILE A 8 -6.55 36.04 10.94
C ILE A 8 -5.59 34.85 11.07
N LEU A 9 -4.50 34.83 10.30
CA LEU A 9 -3.49 33.77 10.38
C LEU A 9 -2.94 33.61 11.80
N ILE A 10 -2.54 34.71 12.44
CA ILE A 10 -1.99 34.69 13.80
C ILE A 10 -3.03 34.18 14.81
N LYS A 11 -4.30 34.61 14.66
CA LYS A 11 -5.40 34.14 15.50
C LYS A 11 -5.56 32.62 15.37
N GLU A 12 -5.66 32.11 14.14
CA GLU A 12 -5.90 30.68 13.89
C GLU A 12 -4.74 29.82 14.39
N PHE A 13 -3.48 30.21 14.14
CA PHE A 13 -2.33 29.51 14.72
C PHE A 13 -2.38 29.48 16.25
N LYS A 14 -2.65 30.61 16.90
CA LYS A 14 -2.78 30.64 18.37
C LYS A 14 -3.90 29.75 18.86
N GLN A 15 -5.04 29.72 18.17
CA GLN A 15 -6.18 28.89 18.55
C GLN A 15 -5.86 27.41 18.47
N ILE A 16 -5.24 26.98 17.37
CA ILE A 16 -4.83 25.58 17.14
C ILE A 16 -3.80 25.15 18.20
N PHE A 17 -2.76 25.97 18.43
CA PHE A 17 -1.72 25.64 19.41
C PHE A 17 -2.14 25.84 20.87
N ARG A 18 -3.27 26.50 21.15
CA ARG A 18 -3.80 26.61 22.51
C ARG A 18 -4.68 25.43 22.88
N ASP A 19 -5.38 24.84 21.90
CA ASP A 19 -6.23 23.67 22.10
C ASP A 19 -5.38 22.39 22.22
N PRO A 20 -5.32 21.74 23.41
CA PRO A 20 -4.53 20.52 23.59
C PRO A 20 -5.08 19.35 22.78
N GLN A 21 -6.38 19.29 22.53
CA GLN A 21 -7.01 18.22 21.77
C GLN A 21 -6.66 18.35 20.28
N MET A 22 -6.77 19.55 19.70
CA MET A 22 -6.33 19.79 18.32
C MET A 22 -4.84 19.49 18.12
N LYS A 23 -3.97 19.92 19.05
CA LYS A 23 -2.54 19.59 18.99
C LYS A 23 -2.30 18.08 18.97
N MET A 24 -2.97 17.33 19.86
CA MET A 24 -2.84 15.88 19.92
C MET A 24 -3.33 15.20 18.64
N ILE A 25 -4.48 15.62 18.10
CA ILE A 25 -5.03 15.07 16.86
C ILE A 25 -4.11 15.39 15.67
N ILE A 26 -3.59 16.61 15.56
CA ILE A 26 -2.79 17.05 14.41
C ILE A 26 -1.40 16.42 14.39
N PHE A 27 -0.74 16.29 15.55
CA PHE A 27 0.65 15.86 15.63
C PHE A 27 0.82 14.43 16.13
N ILE A 28 0.08 14.02 17.17
CA ILE A 28 0.29 12.71 17.80
C ILE A 28 -0.43 11.60 17.03
N SER A 29 -1.68 11.83 16.59
CA SER A 29 -2.45 10.80 15.89
C SER A 29 -1.77 10.28 14.61
N PRO A 30 -1.25 11.13 13.70
CA PRO A 30 -0.52 10.68 12.51
C PRO A 30 0.76 9.91 12.83
N LEU A 31 1.47 10.30 13.89
CA LEU A 31 2.68 9.61 14.33
C LEU A 31 2.36 8.20 14.82
N ILE A 32 1.30 8.04 15.61
CA ILE A 32 0.81 6.73 16.02
C ILE A 32 0.38 5.92 14.80
N GLN A 33 -0.36 6.52 13.87
CA GLN A 33 -0.82 5.84 12.65
C GLN A 33 0.35 5.33 11.81
N ILE A 34 1.37 6.16 11.52
CA ILE A 34 2.53 5.69 10.75
C ILE A 34 3.33 4.63 11.49
N ILE A 35 3.41 4.70 12.82
CA ILE A 35 4.07 3.64 13.60
C ILE A 35 3.29 2.33 13.48
N LEU A 36 1.98 2.35 13.73
CA LEU A 36 1.11 1.18 13.65
C LEU A 36 1.11 0.56 12.25
N PHE A 37 0.85 1.36 11.22
CA PHE A 37 0.85 0.88 9.84
C PHE A 37 2.26 0.54 9.36
N GLY A 38 3.28 1.24 9.83
CA GLY A 38 4.67 1.01 9.45
C GLY A 38 5.21 -0.34 9.92
N TYR A 39 4.82 -0.76 11.13
CA TYR A 39 5.12 -2.10 11.64
C TYR A 39 4.21 -3.17 11.02
N SER A 40 2.93 -2.87 10.76
CA SER A 40 2.01 -3.79 10.08
C SER A 40 2.46 -4.12 8.65
N ALA A 41 3.00 -3.13 7.94
CA ALA A 41 3.51 -3.25 6.57
C ALA A 41 4.81 -4.06 6.46
N ASN A 42 5.47 -4.40 7.57
CA ASN A 42 6.73 -5.14 7.57
C ASN A 42 6.54 -6.67 7.52
N ARG A 43 5.36 -7.15 7.13
CA ARG A 43 5.12 -8.57 6.85
C ARG A 43 5.73 -8.92 5.49
N ASP A 44 7.05 -8.79 5.37
CA ASP A 44 7.76 -9.47 4.29
C ASP A 44 7.47 -10.96 4.46
N ILE A 45 6.87 -11.58 3.44
CA ILE A 45 6.41 -12.97 3.49
C ILE A 45 7.65 -13.87 3.45
N THR A 46 8.29 -14.07 4.59
CA THR A 46 9.45 -14.97 4.73
C THR A 46 9.04 -16.39 5.07
N TYR A 47 7.74 -16.64 5.27
CA TYR A 47 7.20 -17.91 5.68
C TYR A 47 5.84 -18.13 5.02
N VAL A 48 5.80 -19.02 4.04
CA VAL A 48 4.59 -19.48 3.37
C VAL A 48 4.39 -20.95 3.75
N PRO A 49 3.52 -21.27 4.72
CA PRO A 49 3.21 -22.65 5.04
C PRO A 49 2.57 -23.29 3.81
N THR A 50 3.22 -24.31 3.27
CA THR A 50 2.89 -24.91 1.98
C THR A 50 2.49 -26.37 2.19
N ALA A 51 1.36 -26.77 1.61
CA ALA A 51 1.00 -28.17 1.45
C ALA A 51 1.49 -28.69 0.10
N VAL A 52 1.97 -29.93 0.07
CA VAL A 52 2.41 -30.60 -1.15
C VAL A 52 1.54 -31.82 -1.40
N PHE A 53 0.91 -31.87 -2.56
CA PHE A 53 0.18 -33.02 -3.06
C PHE A 53 0.86 -33.55 -4.32
N ASP A 54 1.78 -34.50 -4.14
CA ASP A 54 2.52 -35.14 -5.24
C ASP A 54 2.00 -36.56 -5.50
N ARG A 55 1.25 -36.73 -6.59
CA ARG A 55 0.74 -38.04 -7.04
C ARG A 55 1.66 -38.75 -8.02
N ASP A 56 2.61 -38.04 -8.60
CA ASP A 56 3.51 -38.54 -9.63
C ASP A 56 4.72 -39.25 -9.01
N ASN A 57 5.26 -38.70 -7.91
CA ASN A 57 6.39 -39.25 -7.14
C ASN A 57 7.62 -39.60 -8.01
N THR A 58 7.82 -38.86 -9.09
CA THR A 58 8.95 -39.02 -10.02
C THR A 58 10.17 -38.21 -9.58
N LYS A 59 11.30 -38.41 -10.27
CA LYS A 59 12.52 -37.63 -10.01
C LYS A 59 12.27 -36.16 -10.36
N GLU A 60 11.55 -35.91 -11.45
CA GLU A 60 11.21 -34.60 -12.00
C GLU A 60 10.33 -33.83 -11.02
N SER A 61 9.27 -34.46 -10.50
CA SER A 61 8.40 -33.88 -9.47
C SER A 61 9.18 -33.45 -8.21
N ARG A 62 10.04 -34.35 -7.69
CA ARG A 62 10.89 -34.06 -6.52
C ARG A 62 11.93 -32.97 -6.77
N ASP A 63 12.35 -32.78 -8.01
CA ASP A 63 13.30 -31.75 -8.38
C ASP A 63 12.65 -30.36 -8.35
N LEU A 64 11.45 -30.24 -8.92
CA LEU A 64 10.64 -29.02 -8.85
C LEU A 64 10.31 -28.66 -7.40
N LEU A 65 9.84 -29.62 -6.59
CA LEU A 65 9.53 -29.38 -5.17
C LEU A 65 10.75 -28.93 -4.35
N ARG A 66 11.96 -29.38 -4.72
CA ARG A 66 13.20 -28.91 -4.08
C ARG A 66 13.49 -27.44 -4.38
N LYS A 67 13.17 -26.94 -5.58
CA LYS A 67 13.32 -25.52 -5.91
C LYS A 67 12.41 -24.64 -5.05
N PHE A 68 11.16 -25.06 -4.86
CA PHE A 68 10.23 -24.40 -3.95
C PHE A 68 10.78 -24.35 -2.52
N THR A 69 11.20 -25.50 -1.99
CA THR A 69 11.71 -25.62 -0.61
C THR A 69 13.02 -24.85 -0.38
N TYR A 70 13.85 -24.68 -1.43
CA TYR A 70 15.13 -23.96 -1.33
C TYR A 70 14.99 -22.43 -1.29
N SER A 71 13.88 -21.89 -1.78
CA SER A 71 13.65 -20.44 -1.92
C SER A 71 13.57 -19.66 -0.59
N LYS A 72 13.64 -20.33 0.56
CA LYS A 72 13.44 -19.80 1.93
C LYS A 72 12.03 -19.27 2.23
N TYR A 73 11.21 -18.99 1.21
CA TYR A 73 9.84 -18.50 1.38
C TYR A 73 8.85 -19.66 1.61
N PHE A 74 8.91 -20.70 0.79
CA PHE A 74 7.99 -21.84 0.85
C PHE A 74 8.49 -22.88 1.84
N VAL A 75 7.73 -23.10 2.91
CA VAL A 75 8.03 -24.10 3.93
C VAL A 75 7.01 -25.23 3.82
N PRO A 76 7.40 -26.43 3.36
CA PRO A 76 6.50 -27.57 3.31
C PRO A 76 6.17 -28.02 4.73
N VAL A 77 4.94 -27.81 5.16
CA VAL A 77 4.45 -28.18 6.50
C VAL A 77 3.59 -29.44 6.48
N ARG A 78 3.03 -29.79 5.32
CA ARG A 78 2.15 -30.95 5.17
C ARG A 78 2.29 -31.61 3.80
N PHE A 79 2.36 -32.94 3.79
CA PHE A 79 2.27 -33.75 2.58
C PHE A 79 0.90 -34.41 2.55
N ILE A 80 0.16 -34.19 1.47
CA ILE A 80 -1.20 -34.68 1.28
C ILE A 80 -1.16 -35.84 0.28
N ASN A 81 -1.97 -36.86 0.53
CA ASN A 81 -2.09 -38.02 -0.37
C ASN A 81 -3.52 -38.24 -0.88
N GLU A 82 -4.51 -37.50 -0.34
CA GLU A 82 -5.92 -37.66 -0.63
C GLU A 82 -6.56 -36.35 -1.09
N ASP A 83 -7.34 -36.37 -2.16
CA ASP A 83 -8.02 -35.19 -2.71
C ASP A 83 -8.94 -34.48 -1.69
N LYS A 84 -9.53 -35.23 -0.74
CA LYS A 84 -10.40 -34.64 0.30
C LYS A 84 -9.67 -33.73 1.28
N GLN A 85 -8.38 -34.00 1.50
CA GLN A 85 -7.55 -33.22 2.42
C GLN A 85 -7.09 -31.90 1.78
N GLU A 86 -7.21 -31.77 0.45
CA GLU A 86 -6.79 -30.60 -0.33
C GLU A 86 -7.48 -29.32 0.14
N ASN A 87 -8.81 -29.34 0.19
CA ASN A 87 -9.61 -28.21 0.66
C ASN A 87 -9.53 -28.07 2.18
N GLU A 88 -9.46 -29.18 2.91
CA GLU A 88 -9.47 -29.18 4.38
C GLU A 88 -8.27 -28.41 4.96
N VAL A 89 -7.07 -28.54 4.36
CA VAL A 89 -5.87 -27.85 4.85
C VAL A 89 -5.91 -26.34 4.59
N LEU A 90 -6.57 -25.92 3.50
CA LEU A 90 -6.74 -24.52 3.14
C LEU A 90 -7.86 -23.89 3.99
N ASP A 91 -9.00 -24.57 4.11
CA ASP A 91 -10.17 -24.11 4.88
C ASP A 91 -9.85 -23.95 6.37
N LYS A 92 -8.94 -24.78 6.91
CA LYS A 92 -8.47 -24.67 8.30
C LYS A 92 -7.40 -23.59 8.50
N GLY A 93 -6.91 -22.97 7.43
CA GLY A 93 -5.82 -21.98 7.49
C GLY A 93 -4.49 -22.57 7.94
N GLU A 94 -4.28 -23.88 7.80
CA GLU A 94 -3.02 -24.54 8.16
C GLU A 94 -1.91 -24.23 7.15
N VAL A 95 -2.30 -23.99 5.90
CA VAL A 95 -1.41 -23.65 4.78
C VAL A 95 -1.96 -22.45 4.01
N SER A 96 -1.05 -21.62 3.49
CA SER A 96 -1.38 -20.46 2.64
C SER A 96 -1.27 -20.79 1.16
N MET A 97 -0.67 -21.93 0.83
CA MET A 97 -0.49 -22.42 -0.53
C MET A 97 -0.51 -23.94 -0.56
N LEU A 98 -1.02 -24.47 -1.66
CA LEU A 98 -0.95 -25.88 -2.02
C LEU A 98 -0.30 -26.02 -3.41
N ILE A 99 0.64 -26.95 -3.50
CA ILE A 99 1.24 -27.41 -4.75
C ILE A 99 0.63 -28.76 -5.09
N ARG A 100 -0.03 -28.87 -6.24
CA ARG A 100 -0.61 -30.10 -6.75
C ARG A 100 0.09 -30.54 -8.03
N ILE A 101 0.64 -31.75 -7.99
CA ILE A 101 1.30 -32.43 -9.11
C ILE A 101 0.55 -33.74 -9.36
N ASP A 102 -0.17 -33.80 -10.48
CA ASP A 102 -0.92 -34.98 -10.88
C ASP A 102 -0.04 -36.01 -11.60
N ARG A 103 -0.57 -37.24 -11.72
CA ARG A 103 0.14 -38.37 -12.36
C ARG A 103 0.45 -38.06 -13.83
N GLY A 104 1.66 -38.40 -14.25
CA GLY A 104 2.13 -38.22 -15.61
C GLY A 104 2.97 -36.96 -15.82
N PHE A 105 3.22 -36.17 -14.77
CA PHE A 105 4.08 -34.99 -14.83
C PHE A 105 5.48 -35.32 -15.38
N GLY A 106 6.22 -36.22 -14.71
CA GLY A 106 7.56 -36.63 -15.14
C GLY A 106 7.55 -37.31 -16.51
N ARG A 107 6.56 -38.17 -16.78
CA ARG A 107 6.42 -38.85 -18.08
C ARG A 107 6.18 -37.87 -19.22
N ASN A 108 5.32 -36.86 -19.02
CA ASN A 108 5.04 -35.85 -20.03
C ASN A 108 6.27 -34.98 -20.27
N LEU A 109 6.98 -34.61 -19.21
CA LEU A 109 8.27 -33.93 -19.34
C LEU A 109 9.22 -34.80 -20.17
N GLU A 110 9.57 -36.02 -19.76
CA GLU A 110 10.48 -36.90 -20.50
C GLU A 110 10.08 -37.08 -21.98
N ALA A 111 8.78 -37.18 -22.26
CA ALA A 111 8.25 -37.32 -23.62
C ALA A 111 8.27 -36.03 -24.45
N GLY A 112 8.82 -34.91 -23.93
CA GLY A 112 8.85 -33.63 -24.65
C GLY A 112 7.52 -32.88 -24.66
N LYS A 113 6.54 -33.31 -23.86
CA LYS A 113 5.20 -32.71 -23.78
C LYS A 113 5.10 -31.70 -22.64
N THR A 114 4.11 -30.83 -22.73
CA THR A 114 3.72 -29.93 -21.63
C THR A 114 3.24 -30.77 -20.46
N ALA A 115 3.72 -30.45 -19.26
CA ALA A 115 3.27 -31.04 -18.01
C ALA A 115 2.58 -29.97 -17.17
N ASP A 116 1.41 -30.31 -16.65
CA ASP A 116 0.59 -29.37 -15.88
C ASP A 116 0.95 -29.45 -14.39
N ILE A 117 0.98 -28.28 -13.76
CA ILE A 117 1.09 -28.12 -12.31
C ILE A 117 0.01 -27.15 -11.86
N GLN A 118 -0.64 -27.45 -10.75
CA GLN A 118 -1.64 -26.56 -10.17
C GLN A 118 -1.13 -25.99 -8.85
N LEU A 119 -1.23 -24.67 -8.72
CA LEU A 119 -0.96 -23.95 -7.50
C LEU A 119 -2.28 -23.35 -6.99
N VAL A 120 -2.61 -23.61 -5.74
CA VAL A 120 -3.79 -23.05 -5.09
C VAL A 120 -3.32 -22.17 -3.94
N PHE A 121 -3.83 -20.94 -3.85
CA PHE A 121 -3.42 -19.96 -2.85
C PHE A 121 -4.62 -19.57 -1.98
N ASP A 122 -4.38 -19.32 -0.69
CA ASP A 122 -5.38 -18.72 0.20
C ASP A 122 -5.63 -17.26 -0.21
N GLY A 123 -6.84 -16.99 -0.69
CA GLY A 123 -7.26 -15.67 -1.16
C GLY A 123 -7.73 -14.70 -0.07
N THR A 124 -7.73 -15.11 1.22
CA THR A 124 -8.21 -14.28 2.34
C THR A 124 -7.43 -12.96 2.46
N ASP A 125 -6.13 -12.99 2.19
CA ASP A 125 -5.29 -11.82 1.97
C ASP A 125 -4.82 -11.81 0.52
N SER A 126 -5.56 -11.10 -0.34
CA SER A 126 -5.30 -11.05 -1.78
C SER A 126 -3.92 -10.45 -2.11
N ASN A 127 -3.42 -9.50 -1.31
CA ASN A 127 -2.10 -8.91 -1.52
C ASN A 127 -1.01 -9.95 -1.24
N THR A 128 -1.11 -10.66 -0.12
CA THR A 128 -0.21 -11.75 0.22
C THR A 128 -0.27 -12.86 -0.84
N ALA A 129 -1.46 -13.30 -1.25
CA ALA A 129 -1.64 -14.32 -2.28
C ALA A 129 -0.99 -13.92 -3.61
N MET A 130 -1.13 -12.66 -4.03
CA MET A 130 -0.55 -12.17 -5.28
C MET A 130 0.98 -12.14 -5.25
N VAL A 131 1.58 -11.76 -4.11
CA VAL A 131 3.04 -11.79 -3.93
C VAL A 131 3.56 -13.23 -3.95
N VAL A 132 2.90 -14.14 -3.21
CA VAL A 132 3.26 -15.56 -3.17
C VAL A 132 3.15 -16.21 -4.56
N MET A 133 2.10 -15.89 -5.30
CA MET A 133 1.92 -16.33 -6.69
C MET A 133 3.04 -15.80 -7.60
N GLY A 134 3.46 -14.55 -7.43
CA GLY A 134 4.61 -13.98 -8.13
C GLY A 134 5.89 -14.80 -7.92
N TYR A 135 6.23 -15.09 -6.65
CA TYR A 135 7.41 -15.91 -6.33
C TYR A 135 7.31 -17.34 -6.89
N ALA A 136 6.14 -17.95 -6.82
CA ALA A 136 5.93 -19.29 -7.36
C ALA A 136 6.11 -19.32 -8.90
N ASN A 137 5.62 -18.30 -9.61
CA ASN A 137 5.81 -18.16 -11.05
C ASN A 137 7.28 -17.99 -11.44
N THR A 138 8.07 -17.22 -10.67
CA THR A 138 9.52 -17.12 -10.89
C THR A 138 10.21 -18.48 -10.75
N ILE A 139 9.88 -19.26 -9.72
CA ILE A 139 10.46 -20.60 -9.52
C ILE A 139 10.10 -21.56 -10.67
N ILE A 140 8.85 -21.52 -11.14
CA ILE A 140 8.41 -22.33 -12.28
C ILE A 140 9.13 -21.93 -13.56
N ALA A 141 9.27 -20.62 -13.82
CA ALA A 141 9.98 -20.11 -14.98
C ALA A 141 11.46 -20.53 -14.98
N ASP A 142 12.13 -20.44 -13.82
CA ASP A 142 13.52 -20.88 -13.65
C ASP A 142 13.67 -22.38 -13.92
N TYR A 143 12.76 -23.20 -13.39
CA TYR A 143 12.75 -24.65 -13.62
C TYR A 143 12.50 -25.00 -15.09
N GLN A 144 11.59 -24.29 -15.77
CA GLN A 144 11.33 -24.45 -17.19
C GLN A 144 12.60 -24.17 -18.02
N GLN A 145 13.33 -23.08 -17.72
CA GLN A 145 14.58 -22.76 -18.41
C GLN A 145 15.66 -23.83 -18.19
N GLU A 146 15.75 -24.40 -16.99
CA GLU A 146 16.70 -25.47 -16.66
C GLU A 146 16.41 -26.77 -17.43
N ILE A 147 15.14 -27.16 -17.56
CA ILE A 147 14.74 -28.31 -18.38
C ILE A 147 15.09 -28.08 -19.85
N LEU A 148 14.77 -26.92 -20.39
CA LEU A 148 15.04 -26.57 -21.79
C LEU A 148 16.54 -26.62 -22.08
N LYS A 149 17.36 -26.05 -21.18
CA LYS A 149 18.82 -26.07 -21.28
C LYS A 149 19.38 -27.49 -21.24
N SER A 150 18.96 -28.29 -20.25
CA SER A 150 19.42 -29.68 -20.08
C SER A 150 19.11 -30.55 -21.31
N ARG A 151 17.97 -30.32 -21.97
CA ARG A 151 17.62 -31.03 -23.21
C ARG A 151 18.40 -30.56 -24.42
N ALA A 152 18.63 -29.25 -24.55
CA ALA A 152 19.46 -28.73 -25.64
C ALA A 152 20.89 -29.31 -25.57
N GLU A 153 21.45 -29.39 -24.35
CA GLU A 153 22.75 -30.02 -24.09
C GLU A 153 22.74 -31.52 -24.42
N ALA A 154 21.73 -32.27 -23.95
CA ALA A 154 21.62 -33.71 -24.20
C ALA A 154 21.40 -34.07 -25.69
N ALA A 155 20.74 -33.19 -26.45
CA ALA A 155 20.50 -33.37 -27.89
C ALA A 155 21.68 -32.93 -28.77
N GLY A 156 22.82 -32.54 -28.17
CA GLY A 156 24.02 -32.12 -28.91
C GLY A 156 23.90 -30.75 -29.60
N PHE A 157 22.84 -29.99 -29.31
CA PHE A 157 22.69 -28.61 -29.76
C PHE A 157 23.55 -27.71 -28.86
N ILE A 158 24.83 -27.53 -29.22
CA ILE A 158 25.75 -26.56 -28.58
C ILE A 158 25.37 -25.11 -28.89
N ASN A 159 24.41 -24.89 -29.80
CA ASN A 159 23.82 -23.59 -29.96
C ASN A 159 22.89 -23.34 -28.78
N THR A 160 23.40 -22.59 -27.81
CA THR A 160 22.61 -21.69 -26.96
C THR A 160 21.37 -21.24 -27.74
N VAL A 161 20.24 -21.92 -27.51
CA VAL A 161 18.96 -21.43 -28.03
C VAL A 161 18.89 -20.01 -27.49
N PRO A 162 18.81 -18.97 -28.34
CA PRO A 162 18.82 -17.59 -27.86
C PRO A 162 17.66 -17.45 -26.87
N SER A 163 17.97 -17.51 -25.58
CA SER A 163 16.99 -17.35 -24.53
C SER A 163 16.99 -15.87 -24.20
N VAL A 164 15.79 -15.32 -24.15
CA VAL A 164 15.61 -13.98 -23.60
C VAL A 164 15.77 -14.13 -22.10
N ASP A 165 16.94 -13.74 -21.59
CA ASP A 165 17.23 -13.61 -20.17
C ASP A 165 16.32 -12.49 -19.60
N LEU A 166 15.18 -12.89 -19.03
CA LEU A 166 14.25 -11.97 -18.39
C LEU A 166 14.90 -11.43 -17.11
N ARG A 167 15.59 -10.31 -17.25
CA ARG A 167 16.13 -9.56 -16.12
C ARG A 167 15.04 -8.67 -15.55
N ASP A 168 14.12 -9.28 -14.81
CA ASP A 168 13.10 -8.53 -14.09
C ASP A 168 13.76 -7.67 -13.02
N ARG A 169 13.66 -6.36 -13.21
CA ARG A 169 14.18 -5.35 -12.28
C ARG A 169 13.07 -4.36 -12.00
N ALA A 170 12.55 -4.39 -10.79
CA ALA A 170 11.70 -3.31 -10.30
C ALA A 170 12.51 -2.00 -10.26
N TRP A 171 12.10 -1.02 -11.06
CA TRP A 171 12.77 0.29 -11.15
C TRP A 171 12.71 1.05 -9.81
N PHE A 172 11.53 1.02 -9.18
CA PHE A 172 11.30 1.50 -7.83
C PHE A 172 11.23 0.29 -6.88
N ASN A 173 11.98 0.31 -5.77
CA ASN A 173 12.06 -0.80 -4.80
C ASN A 173 12.60 -2.14 -5.37
N GLY A 174 13.84 -2.15 -5.88
CA GLY A 174 14.46 -3.35 -6.48
C GLY A 174 14.56 -4.59 -5.58
N ASN A 175 14.52 -4.42 -4.26
CA ASN A 175 14.51 -5.53 -3.29
C ASN A 175 13.08 -5.97 -2.91
N LEU A 176 12.05 -5.36 -3.50
CA LEU A 176 10.63 -5.63 -3.24
C LEU A 176 10.24 -5.61 -1.75
N ILE A 177 10.93 -4.79 -0.96
CA ILE A 177 10.67 -4.65 0.48
C ILE A 177 9.28 -4.02 0.66
N SER A 178 8.35 -4.73 1.29
CA SER A 178 6.92 -4.36 1.34
C SER A 178 6.71 -2.96 1.92
N ARG A 179 7.49 -2.66 2.96
CA ARG A 179 7.52 -1.36 3.64
C ARG A 179 7.87 -0.18 2.73
N ASN A 180 8.74 -0.36 1.73
CA ASN A 180 9.10 0.73 0.81
C ASN A 180 7.95 1.09 -0.14
N TYR A 181 6.99 0.19 -0.33
CA TYR A 181 5.77 0.44 -1.09
C TYR A 181 4.64 0.97 -0.19
N TYR A 182 4.38 0.27 0.93
CA TYR A 182 3.23 0.54 1.78
C TYR A 182 3.32 1.89 2.51
N LEU A 183 4.47 2.21 3.11
CA LEU A 183 4.57 3.39 3.97
C LEU A 183 4.35 4.69 3.19
N PRO A 184 4.96 4.94 2.02
CA PRO A 184 4.66 6.14 1.23
C PRO A 184 3.17 6.32 0.92
N GLY A 185 2.47 5.23 0.59
CA GLY A 185 1.02 5.25 0.38
C GLY A 185 0.24 5.64 1.65
N VAL A 186 0.62 5.09 2.80
CA VAL A 186 0.05 5.48 4.10
C VAL A 186 0.32 6.95 4.43
N ILE A 187 1.50 7.48 4.11
CA ILE A 187 1.79 8.91 4.30
C ILE A 187 0.80 9.76 3.52
N CYS A 188 0.57 9.42 2.24
CA CYS A 188 -0.41 10.13 1.42
C CYS A 188 -1.81 10.07 2.03
N THR A 189 -2.31 8.88 2.41
CA THR A 189 -3.68 8.72 2.95
C THR A 189 -3.89 9.46 4.28
N ILE A 190 -2.88 9.45 5.16
CA ILE A 190 -2.90 10.22 6.42
C ILE A 190 -3.01 11.72 6.11
N VAL A 191 -2.23 12.22 5.15
CA VAL A 191 -2.27 13.63 4.76
C VAL A 191 -3.62 13.98 4.12
N THR A 192 -4.19 13.10 3.30
CA THR A 192 -5.53 13.27 2.72
C THR A 192 -6.59 13.43 3.80
N VAL A 193 -6.67 12.47 4.73
CA VAL A 193 -7.74 12.49 5.75
C VAL A 193 -7.58 13.70 6.68
N MET A 194 -6.34 14.04 7.05
CA MET A 194 -6.07 15.18 7.94
C MET A 194 -6.38 16.51 7.25
N SER A 195 -5.95 16.70 6.01
CA SER A 195 -6.24 17.94 5.26
C SER A 195 -7.73 18.12 5.01
N LEU A 196 -8.46 17.05 4.67
CA LEU A 196 -9.92 17.07 4.53
C LEU A 196 -10.62 17.42 5.85
N LEU A 197 -10.27 16.74 6.95
CA LEU A 197 -10.88 16.98 8.26
C LEU A 197 -10.63 18.41 8.75
N LEU A 198 -9.39 18.88 8.71
CA LEU A 198 -9.02 20.21 9.20
C LEU A 198 -9.69 21.33 8.41
N SER A 199 -9.73 21.22 7.08
CA SER A 199 -10.39 22.22 6.23
C SER A 199 -11.92 22.18 6.35
N ALA A 200 -12.53 21.00 6.47
CA ALA A 200 -13.97 20.88 6.70
C ALA A 200 -14.38 21.53 8.03
N MET A 201 -13.61 21.28 9.10
CA MET A 201 -13.90 21.82 10.43
C MET A 201 -13.67 23.34 10.54
N ALA A 202 -12.77 23.91 9.73
CA ALA A 202 -12.40 25.33 9.78
C ALA A 202 -13.58 26.30 9.69
N ILE A 203 -14.59 25.95 8.88
CA ILE A 203 -15.80 26.76 8.70
C ILE A 203 -16.96 26.21 9.52
N VAL A 204 -17.12 24.88 9.57
CA VAL A 204 -18.26 24.25 10.23
C VAL A 204 -18.27 24.53 11.73
N LYS A 205 -17.10 24.52 12.40
CA LYS A 205 -17.00 24.89 13.82
C LYS A 205 -17.55 26.27 14.11
N GLU A 206 -17.40 27.21 13.17
CA GLU A 206 -17.86 28.60 13.34
C GLU A 206 -19.31 28.79 12.94
N LYS A 207 -19.83 27.97 12.03
CA LYS A 207 -21.28 27.85 11.80
C LYS A 207 -21.98 27.32 13.05
N GLU A 208 -21.45 26.25 13.63
CA GLU A 208 -22.06 25.56 14.78
C GLU A 208 -22.05 26.41 16.06
N ILE A 209 -20.99 27.20 16.29
CA ILE A 209 -20.90 28.11 17.44
C ILE A 209 -21.64 29.45 17.18
N GLY A 210 -22.14 29.68 15.96
CA GLY A 210 -22.90 30.88 15.59
C GLY A 210 -22.05 32.13 15.32
N THR A 211 -20.72 31.99 15.26
CA THR A 211 -19.80 33.10 14.96
C THR A 211 -19.73 33.44 13.46
N MET A 212 -20.29 32.60 12.59
CA MET A 212 -20.31 32.84 11.15
C MET A 212 -21.09 34.11 10.75
N GLU A 213 -22.18 34.42 11.44
CA GLU A 213 -22.93 35.66 11.20
C GLU A 213 -22.11 36.89 11.57
N GLN A 214 -21.36 36.83 12.69
CA GLN A 214 -20.45 37.88 13.12
C GLN A 214 -19.29 38.10 12.12
N LEU A 215 -18.80 37.02 11.51
CA LEU A 215 -17.78 37.10 10.46
C LEU A 215 -18.32 37.74 9.19
N THR A 216 -19.60 37.52 8.87
CA THR A 216 -20.24 38.04 7.65
C THR A 216 -20.49 39.55 7.72
N VAL A 217 -20.73 40.10 8.91
CA VAL A 217 -20.88 41.55 9.13
C VAL A 217 -19.54 42.29 9.31
N SER A 218 -18.44 41.57 9.46
CA SER A 218 -17.11 42.16 9.53
C SER A 218 -16.69 42.73 8.16
N PRO A 219 -15.87 43.80 8.09
CA PRO A 219 -15.45 44.41 6.83
C PRO A 219 -14.38 43.56 6.11
N LEU A 220 -14.52 42.24 6.06
CA LEU A 220 -13.63 41.28 5.43
C LEU A 220 -14.20 40.83 4.08
N ARG A 221 -13.35 40.70 3.06
CA ARG A 221 -13.77 40.08 1.79
C ARG A 221 -13.86 38.56 1.96
N PRO A 222 -14.79 37.86 1.26
CA PRO A 222 -14.91 36.39 1.35
C PRO A 222 -13.60 35.65 1.06
N LEU A 223 -12.85 36.09 0.05
CA LEU A 223 -11.53 35.52 -0.28
C LEU A 223 -10.48 35.74 0.81
N GLU A 224 -10.50 36.90 1.50
CA GLU A 224 -9.58 37.17 2.60
C GLU A 224 -9.85 36.23 3.79
N LEU A 225 -11.13 35.95 4.06
CA LEU A 225 -11.55 35.01 5.10
C LEU A 225 -11.16 33.57 4.76
N ILE A 226 -11.44 33.13 3.53
CA ILE A 226 -11.10 31.77 3.07
C ILE A 226 -9.59 31.56 3.12
N ILE A 227 -8.79 32.47 2.55
CA ILE A 227 -7.32 32.36 2.57
C ILE A 227 -6.79 32.41 4.01
N GLY A 228 -7.30 33.35 4.83
CA GLY A 228 -6.89 33.49 6.22
C GLY A 228 -7.18 32.26 7.07
N LYS A 229 -8.25 31.52 6.77
CA LYS A 229 -8.60 30.27 7.47
C LYS A 229 -7.92 29.04 6.91
N LEU A 230 -7.75 28.91 5.59
CA LEU A 230 -7.19 27.70 4.99
C LEU A 230 -5.66 27.64 5.05
N LEU A 231 -4.99 28.78 4.94
CA LEU A 231 -3.53 28.84 4.88
C LEU A 231 -2.83 28.33 6.17
N PRO A 232 -3.35 28.55 7.40
CA PRO A 232 -2.84 27.90 8.60
C PRO A 232 -2.88 26.37 8.51
N PHE A 233 -3.97 25.79 8.01
CA PHE A 233 -4.11 24.35 7.84
C PHE A 233 -3.20 23.81 6.73
N ALA A 234 -3.01 24.56 5.64
CA ALA A 234 -2.04 24.21 4.61
C ALA A 234 -0.61 24.14 5.17
N VAL A 235 -0.20 25.12 5.97
CA VAL A 235 1.12 25.14 6.63
C VAL A 235 1.25 23.97 7.60
N ILE A 236 0.22 23.69 8.41
CA ILE A 236 0.21 22.55 9.32
C ILE A 236 0.34 21.23 8.56
N ALA A 237 -0.39 21.06 7.45
CA ALA A 237 -0.32 19.86 6.64
C ALA A 237 1.07 19.69 5.99
N LEU A 238 1.73 20.77 5.56
CA LEU A 238 3.12 20.73 5.08
C LEU A 238 4.09 20.31 6.18
N ILE A 239 3.94 20.86 7.39
CA ILE A 239 4.74 20.45 8.55
C ILE A 239 4.51 18.97 8.86
N GLN A 240 3.26 18.51 8.80
CA GLN A 240 2.89 17.13 9.05
C GLN A 240 3.49 16.19 8.00
N VAL A 241 3.37 16.48 6.70
CA VAL A 241 4.01 15.72 5.62
C VAL A 241 5.51 15.62 5.87
N THR A 242 6.14 16.75 6.21
CA THR A 242 7.59 16.81 6.48
C THR A 242 7.96 15.93 7.68
N LEU A 243 7.22 16.03 8.78
CA LEU A 243 7.47 15.25 10.00
C LEU A 243 7.32 13.75 9.76
N ILE A 244 6.22 13.35 9.11
CA ILE A 244 5.94 11.95 8.79
C ILE A 244 6.97 11.41 7.79
N THR A 245 7.39 12.21 6.81
CA THR A 245 8.46 11.84 5.87
C THR A 245 9.79 11.64 6.60
N ILE A 246 10.17 12.54 7.51
CA ILE A 246 11.39 12.40 8.32
C ILE A 246 11.35 11.10 9.13
N LEU A 247 10.23 10.80 9.78
CA LEU A 247 10.05 9.55 10.53
C LEU A 247 10.15 8.33 9.59
N GLY A 248 9.50 8.40 8.43
CA GLY A 248 9.58 7.38 7.38
C GLY A 248 10.98 7.18 6.81
N VAL A 249 11.87 8.17 6.86
CA VAL A 249 13.27 8.01 6.43
C VAL A 249 14.14 7.51 7.59
N LEU A 250 14.05 8.10 8.78
CA LEU A 250 14.97 7.85 9.89
C LEU A 250 14.61 6.59 10.71
N TRP A 251 13.34 6.42 11.06
CA TRP A 251 12.85 5.25 11.80
C TRP A 251 12.57 4.08 10.85
N PHE A 252 11.99 4.48 9.74
CA PHE A 252 11.70 3.77 8.53
C PHE A 252 12.84 3.15 7.69
N ASN A 253 14.01 3.77 7.67
CA ASN A 253 15.03 3.54 6.62
C ASN A 253 14.45 3.49 5.18
N ILE A 254 13.36 4.22 4.91
CA ILE A 254 12.79 4.25 3.55
C ILE A 254 13.72 5.10 2.67
N PRO A 255 14.14 4.57 1.50
CA PRO A 255 15.00 5.30 0.60
C PRO A 255 14.22 6.45 -0.07
N LEU A 256 14.49 7.69 0.35
CA LEU A 256 13.97 8.87 -0.32
C LEU A 256 14.85 9.21 -1.54
N ARG A 257 14.47 8.67 -2.69
CA ARG A 257 15.17 8.91 -3.97
C ARG A 257 14.46 10.02 -4.74
N GLY A 258 15.21 11.04 -5.16
CA GLY A 258 14.71 12.14 -5.99
C GLY A 258 14.92 13.51 -5.37
N ASN A 259 14.19 14.51 -5.87
CA ASN A 259 14.31 15.90 -5.44
C ASN A 259 13.26 16.23 -4.37
N LEU A 260 13.72 16.60 -3.17
CA LEU A 260 12.85 16.97 -2.04
C LEU A 260 12.03 18.23 -2.31
N LEU A 261 12.54 19.19 -3.10
CA LEU A 261 11.79 20.38 -3.50
C LEU A 261 10.62 20.02 -4.42
N PHE A 262 10.82 19.04 -5.32
CA PHE A 262 9.75 18.55 -6.18
C PHE A 262 8.66 17.85 -5.37
N LEU A 263 9.04 17.05 -4.37
CA LEU A 263 8.11 16.44 -3.42
C LEU A 263 7.26 17.51 -2.73
N LEU A 264 7.90 18.52 -2.13
CA LEU A 264 7.19 19.61 -1.44
C LEU A 264 6.27 20.40 -2.39
N PHE A 265 6.72 20.68 -3.62
CA PHE A 265 5.90 21.35 -4.62
C PHE A 265 4.67 20.53 -5.02
N ALA A 266 4.85 19.24 -5.29
CA ALA A 266 3.75 18.31 -5.57
C ALA A 266 2.79 18.20 -4.37
N THR A 267 3.33 18.15 -3.15
CA THR A 267 2.54 18.19 -1.92
C THR A 267 1.73 19.48 -1.83
N CYS A 268 2.28 20.65 -2.15
CA CYS A 268 1.52 21.90 -2.16
C CYS A 268 0.32 21.83 -3.11
N ILE A 269 0.53 21.36 -4.35
CA ILE A 269 -0.56 21.19 -5.33
C ILE A 269 -1.61 20.21 -4.78
N TYR A 270 -1.18 19.09 -4.21
CA TYR A 270 -2.04 18.11 -3.61
C TYR A 270 -2.86 18.67 -2.43
N LEU A 271 -2.25 19.48 -1.57
CA LEU A 271 -2.96 20.12 -0.47
C LEU A 271 -4.00 21.13 -0.96
N PHE A 272 -3.75 21.84 -2.06
CA PHE A 272 -4.77 22.73 -2.64
C PHE A 272 -6.03 21.97 -3.04
N THR A 273 -5.90 20.76 -3.59
CA THR A 273 -7.06 19.96 -3.99
C THR A 273 -7.81 19.43 -2.78
N THR A 274 -7.12 18.84 -1.80
CA THR A 274 -7.77 18.26 -0.62
C THR A 274 -8.38 19.33 0.29
N LEU A 275 -7.71 20.47 0.48
CA LEU A 275 -8.27 21.61 1.20
C LEU A 275 -9.50 22.19 0.47
N GLY A 276 -9.50 22.19 -0.86
CA GLY A 276 -10.64 22.60 -1.67
C GLY A 276 -11.85 21.68 -1.49
N ILE A 277 -11.63 20.37 -1.45
CA ILE A 277 -12.68 19.38 -1.19
C ILE A 277 -13.22 19.54 0.24
N GLY A 278 -12.36 19.68 1.24
CA GLY A 278 -12.83 19.87 2.61
C GLY A 278 -13.54 21.22 2.80
N LEU A 279 -13.11 22.28 2.11
CA LEU A 279 -13.86 23.53 2.03
C LEU A 279 -15.26 23.30 1.42
N PHE A 280 -15.37 22.56 0.32
CA PHE A 280 -16.67 22.22 -0.28
C PHE A 280 -17.56 21.46 0.72
N ILE A 281 -17.03 20.45 1.40
CA ILE A 281 -17.75 19.72 2.46
C ILE A 281 -18.22 20.70 3.56
N SER A 282 -17.37 21.65 3.95
CA SER A 282 -17.72 22.65 4.96
C SER A 282 -18.90 23.55 4.55
N THR A 283 -19.15 23.73 3.25
CA THR A 283 -20.26 24.55 2.77
C THR A 283 -21.59 23.84 2.93
N ILE A 284 -21.64 22.52 2.69
CA ILE A 284 -22.84 21.70 2.73
C ILE A 284 -23.19 21.19 4.14
N SER A 285 -22.20 21.11 5.05
CA SER A 285 -22.43 20.63 6.41
C SER A 285 -22.81 21.75 7.39
N SER A 286 -23.68 21.43 8.35
CA SER A 286 -24.16 22.33 9.39
C SER A 286 -23.51 22.06 10.75
N THR A 287 -23.17 20.80 11.05
CA THR A 287 -22.53 20.39 12.32
C THR A 287 -21.16 19.74 12.10
N GLN A 288 -20.27 19.80 13.10
CA GLN A 288 -18.96 19.15 13.01
C GLN A 288 -19.08 17.64 12.77
N GLN A 289 -20.05 16.97 13.41
CA GLN A 289 -20.27 15.54 13.21
C GLN A 289 -20.68 15.20 11.78
N GLU A 290 -21.62 15.97 11.21
CA GLU A 290 -22.04 15.81 9.81
C GLU A 290 -20.88 16.03 8.83
N ALA A 291 -20.03 17.03 9.09
CA ALA A 291 -18.84 17.28 8.29
C ALA A 291 -17.83 16.11 8.37
N MET A 292 -17.62 15.53 9.55
CA MET A 292 -16.76 14.37 9.72
C MET A 292 -17.29 13.14 8.96
N MET A 293 -18.60 12.88 9.02
CA MET A 293 -19.21 11.78 8.27
C MET A 293 -19.10 12.01 6.76
N SER A 294 -19.29 13.25 6.30
CA SER A 294 -19.13 13.63 4.90
C SER A 294 -17.68 13.47 4.42
N VAL A 295 -16.70 13.88 5.23
CA VAL A 295 -15.27 13.62 4.94
C VAL A 295 -15.00 12.14 4.81
N PHE A 296 -15.55 11.31 5.69
CA PHE A 296 -15.37 9.85 5.60
C PHE A 296 -15.97 9.27 4.31
N LEU A 297 -17.16 9.74 3.92
CA LEU A 297 -17.83 9.37 2.66
C LEU A 297 -16.97 9.71 1.43
N PHE A 298 -16.28 10.85 1.42
CA PHE A 298 -15.36 11.21 0.33
C PHE A 298 -14.01 10.48 0.41
N TYR A 299 -13.50 10.29 1.61
CA TYR A 299 -12.19 9.70 1.86
C TYR A 299 -12.15 8.22 1.45
N MET A 300 -13.15 7.42 1.86
CA MET A 300 -13.12 5.96 1.61
C MET A 300 -13.04 5.62 0.12
N PRO A 301 -13.91 6.13 -0.78
CA PRO A 301 -13.78 5.90 -2.22
C PRO A 301 -12.46 6.44 -2.79
N THR A 302 -11.99 7.60 -2.32
CA THR A 302 -10.73 8.19 -2.78
C THR A 302 -9.56 7.26 -2.50
N VAL A 303 -9.49 6.65 -1.31
CA VAL A 303 -8.43 5.68 -0.97
C VAL A 303 -8.57 4.40 -1.78
N LEU A 304 -9.78 3.87 -1.95
CA LEU A 304 -10.03 2.67 -2.74
C LEU A 304 -9.60 2.84 -4.20
N LEU A 305 -9.86 4.02 -4.79
CA LEU A 305 -9.52 4.35 -6.17
C LEU A 305 -8.11 4.95 -6.35
N SER A 306 -7.33 5.10 -5.27
CA SER A 306 -6.02 5.77 -5.33
C SER A 306 -4.89 4.92 -5.91
N GLY A 307 -5.12 3.61 -6.10
CA GLY A 307 -4.07 2.67 -6.46
C GLY A 307 -3.28 2.11 -5.27
N PHE A 308 -3.49 2.66 -4.07
CA PHE A 308 -2.81 2.21 -2.87
C PHE A 308 -3.41 0.90 -2.30
N ALA A 309 -4.73 0.87 -2.12
CA ALA A 309 -5.42 -0.31 -1.57
C ALA A 309 -5.59 -1.42 -2.61
N TYR A 310 -5.87 -1.04 -3.86
CA TYR A 310 -6.02 -1.94 -5.00
C TYR A 310 -5.21 -1.37 -6.17
N PRO A 311 -4.31 -2.15 -6.79
CA PRO A 311 -3.60 -1.71 -7.98
C PRO A 311 -4.61 -1.41 -9.10
N ILE A 312 -4.47 -0.25 -9.76
CA ILE A 312 -5.35 0.17 -10.86
C ILE A 312 -4.83 -0.32 -12.24
N SER A 313 -3.92 -1.29 -12.23
CA SER A 313 -3.23 -1.82 -13.41
C SER A 313 -2.77 -3.25 -13.18
#